data_AF-A0A916E440-F1
#
_entry.id   AF-A0A916E440-F1
#
_cell.length_a   1.000
_cell.length_b   1.000
_cell.length_c   1.000
_cell.angle_alpha   90.00
_cell.angle_beta   90.00
_cell.angle_gamma   90.00
#
_symmetry.space_group_name_H-M   'P 1'
#
loop_
_entity.id
_entity.type
_entity.pdbx_description
1 polymer ?
#
loop_
_entity_poly.entity_id
_entity_poly.type
_entity_poly.pdbx_seq_one_letter_code
_entity_poly.pdbx_strand_id
1 'polypeptide(L)'
;MDNKFISRDTLQKYKARKNEPSSQRETCLAKQREITQQKRARENANAKEREAHDARDKEQKRVKLATETDEQREKRLSYYRERRKYLKNIQNTTAQDLNSQQKNLQQKYQDSSADNAEGDGAEDDGTEDGADTHTDAGVLV
;
A
#
# COMPACT_ATOMS: atom_id res chain seq x y z
N MET A 1 -5.98 -38.32 34.89
CA MET A 1 -5.71 -38.49 33.46
C MET A 1 -7.05 -38.45 32.75
N ASP A 2 -7.44 -37.29 32.22
CA ASP A 2 -8.73 -37.14 31.53
C ASP A 2 -8.64 -37.82 30.17
N ASN A 3 -9.17 -39.04 30.10
CA ASN A 3 -9.22 -39.79 28.85
C ASN A 3 -10.33 -39.19 27.98
N LYS A 4 -9.97 -38.22 27.13
CA LYS A 4 -10.90 -37.58 26.19
C LYS A 4 -11.35 -38.61 25.16
N PHE A 5 -12.50 -39.24 25.39
CA PHE A 5 -13.13 -40.17 24.45
C PHE A 5 -13.45 -39.43 23.16
N ILE A 6 -12.69 -39.73 22.10
CA ILE A 6 -12.90 -39.17 20.77
C ILE A 6 -14.12 -39.88 20.16
N SER A 7 -15.14 -39.12 19.77
CA SER A 7 -16.34 -39.69 19.16
C SER A 7 -16.00 -40.38 17.84
N ARG A 8 -16.74 -41.45 17.50
CA ARG A 8 -16.58 -42.19 16.24
C ARG A 8 -16.61 -41.26 15.01
N ASP A 9 -17.50 -40.28 15.01
CA ASP A 9 -17.65 -39.29 13.94
C ASP A 9 -16.38 -38.40 13.79
N THR A 10 -15.83 -37.90 14.89
CA THR A 10 -14.61 -37.08 14.84
C THR A 10 -13.41 -37.88 14.32
N LEU A 11 -13.30 -39.17 14.68
CA LEU A 11 -12.27 -40.07 14.16
C LEU A 11 -12.45 -40.34 12.67
N GLN A 12 -13.69 -40.56 12.21
CA GLN A 12 -13.99 -40.77 10.79
C GLN A 12 -13.65 -39.52 9.95
N LYS A 13 -14.04 -38.33 10.41
CA LYS A 13 -13.71 -37.05 9.76
C LYS A 13 -12.20 -36.80 9.71
N TYR A 14 -11.47 -37.16 10.76
CA TYR A 14 -10.01 -37.07 10.75
C TYR A 14 -9.39 -37.97 9.67
N LYS A 15 -9.82 -39.24 9.58
CA LYS A 15 -9.35 -40.18 8.55
C LYS A 15 -9.67 -39.70 7.15
N ALA A 16 -10.88 -39.19 6.93
CA ALA A 16 -11.29 -38.63 5.63
C ALA A 16 -10.41 -37.44 5.21
N ARG A 17 -10.17 -36.48 6.12
CA ARG A 17 -9.30 -35.31 5.83
C ARG A 17 -7.83 -35.68 5.66
N LYS A 18 -7.33 -36.68 6.38
CA LYS A 18 -5.93 -37.12 6.26
C LYS A 18 -5.63 -37.69 4.87
N ASN A 19 -6.62 -38.32 4.25
CA ASN A 19 -6.49 -38.96 2.93
C ASN A 19 -7.09 -38.11 1.81
N GLU A 20 -7.43 -36.85 2.09
CA GLU A 20 -8.03 -35.95 1.10
C GLU A 20 -6.95 -35.52 0.08
N PRO A 21 -7.19 -35.70 -1.23
CA PRO A 21 -6.25 -35.26 -2.24
C PRO A 21 -6.17 -33.73 -2.26
N SER A 22 -5.00 -33.19 -2.58
CA SER A 22 -4.74 -31.74 -2.52
C SER A 22 -5.74 -30.90 -3.32
N SER A 23 -6.17 -31.37 -4.50
CA SER A 23 -7.16 -30.66 -5.33
C SER A 23 -8.54 -30.55 -4.67
N GLN A 24 -8.99 -31.61 -4.01
CA GLN A 24 -10.23 -31.60 -3.23
C GLN A 24 -10.08 -30.71 -1.99
N ARG A 25 -8.93 -30.79 -1.31
CA ARG A 25 -8.63 -29.93 -0.16
C ARG A 25 -8.65 -28.46 -0.51
N GLU A 26 -8.08 -28.07 -1.65
CA GLU A 26 -8.16 -26.68 -2.14
C GLU A 26 -9.59 -26.27 -2.45
N THR A 27 -10.39 -27.16 -3.05
CA THR A 27 -11.82 -26.90 -3.30
C THR A 27 -12.59 -26.70 -2.00
N CYS A 28 -12.34 -27.53 -0.98
CA CYS A 28 -12.94 -27.41 0.35
C CYS A 28 -12.53 -26.10 1.03
N LEU A 29 -11.25 -25.73 0.96
CA LEU A 29 -10.75 -24.46 1.49
C LEU A 29 -11.34 -23.25 0.77
N ALA A 30 -11.50 -23.32 -0.56
CA ALA A 30 -12.12 -22.27 -1.35
C ALA A 30 -13.57 -22.02 -0.92
N LYS A 31 -14.38 -23.09 -0.81
CA LYS A 31 -15.76 -23.00 -0.30
C LYS A 31 -15.82 -22.44 1.12
N GLN A 32 -14.90 -22.87 1.99
CA GLN A 32 -14.82 -22.34 3.36
C GLN A 32 -14.51 -20.84 3.38
N ARG A 33 -13.58 -20.38 2.54
CA ARG A 33 -13.22 -18.96 2.38
C ARG A 33 -14.42 -18.16 1.88
N GLU A 34 -15.15 -18.66 0.89
CA GLU A 34 -16.35 -18.01 0.34
C GLU A 34 -17.43 -17.82 1.42
N ILE A 35 -17.77 -18.88 2.15
CA ILE A 35 -18.75 -18.80 3.25
C ILE A 35 -18.31 -17.78 4.31
N THR A 36 -17.02 -17.75 4.62
CA THR A 36 -16.46 -16.78 5.58
C THR A 36 -16.58 -15.35 5.08
N GLN A 37 -16.32 -15.11 3.79
CA GLN A 37 -16.48 -13.79 3.18
C GLN A 37 -17.95 -13.34 3.18
N GLN A 38 -18.89 -14.22 2.83
CA GLN A 38 -20.32 -13.92 2.89
C GLN A 38 -20.78 -13.55 4.30
N LYS A 39 -20.31 -14.28 5.33
CA LYS A 39 -20.58 -13.95 6.73
C LYS A 39 -20.03 -12.58 7.12
N ARG A 40 -18.77 -12.28 6.77
CA ARG A 40 -18.17 -10.96 7.02
C ARG A 40 -18.90 -9.84 6.30
N ALA A 41 -19.38 -10.06 5.08
CA ALA A 41 -20.14 -9.06 4.34
C ALA A 41 -21.46 -8.72 5.06
N ARG A 42 -22.16 -9.72 5.59
CA ARG A 42 -23.37 -9.54 6.41
C ARG A 42 -23.05 -8.84 7.74
N GLU A 43 -22.01 -9.28 8.43
CA GLU A 43 -21.54 -8.68 9.69
C GLU A 43 -21.12 -7.22 9.51
N ASN A 44 -20.45 -6.88 8.40
CA ASN A 44 -20.08 -5.50 8.10
C ASN A 44 -21.28 -4.57 7.91
N ALA A 45 -22.47 -5.10 7.56
CA ALA A 45 -23.70 -4.33 7.53
C ALA A 45 -24.24 -4.04 8.94
N ASN A 46 -23.76 -4.74 9.98
CA ASN A 46 -24.12 -4.56 11.38
C ASN A 46 -22.92 -4.11 12.23
N ALA A 47 -22.84 -2.80 12.48
CA ALA A 47 -21.74 -2.20 13.23
C ALA A 47 -21.49 -2.83 14.62
N LYS A 48 -22.54 -3.27 15.32
CA LYS A 48 -22.42 -3.85 16.67
C LYS A 48 -21.77 -5.23 16.65
N GLU A 49 -22.14 -6.08 15.69
CA GLU A 49 -21.54 -7.42 15.56
C GLU A 49 -20.07 -7.32 15.20
N ARG A 50 -19.74 -6.41 14.26
CA ARG A 50 -18.37 -6.10 13.88
C ARG A 50 -17.52 -5.62 15.06
N GLU A 51 -18.03 -4.69 15.86
CA GLU A 51 -17.32 -4.20 17.04
C GLU A 51 -17.09 -5.31 18.08
N ALA A 52 -18.10 -6.15 18.32
CA ALA A 52 -17.97 -7.29 19.23
C ALA A 52 -16.97 -8.35 18.72
N HIS A 53 -16.86 -8.56 17.41
CA HIS A 53 -15.84 -9.42 16.83
C HIS A 53 -14.45 -8.82 17.00
N ASP A 54 -14.27 -7.54 16.66
CA ASP A 54 -12.99 -6.84 16.80
C ASP A 54 -12.51 -6.80 18.26
N ALA A 55 -13.42 -6.64 19.22
CA ALA A 55 -13.11 -6.68 20.65
C ALA A 55 -12.62 -8.07 21.09
N ARG A 56 -13.29 -9.14 20.65
CA ARG A 56 -12.89 -10.53 20.94
C ARG A 56 -11.52 -10.86 20.34
N ASP A 57 -11.28 -10.46 19.09
CA ASP A 57 -10.00 -10.69 18.43
C ASP A 57 -8.85 -9.95 19.11
N LYS A 58 -9.08 -8.70 19.53
CA LYS A 58 -8.11 -7.92 20.31
C LYS A 58 -7.78 -8.63 21.63
N GLU A 59 -8.79 -9.14 22.32
CA GLU A 59 -8.60 -9.83 23.60
C GLU A 59 -7.86 -11.17 23.43
N GLN A 60 -8.27 -12.00 22.46
CA GLN A 60 -7.55 -13.25 22.14
C GLN A 60 -6.09 -12.98 21.79
N LYS A 61 -5.82 -11.89 21.06
CA LYS A 61 -4.45 -11.48 20.75
C LYS A 61 -3.69 -11.08 22.01
N ARG A 62 -4.27 -10.27 22.90
CA ARG A 62 -3.65 -9.90 24.18
C ARG A 62 -3.29 -11.11 25.02
N VAL A 63 -4.23 -12.04 25.18
CA VAL A 63 -4.01 -13.30 25.92
C VAL A 63 -2.86 -14.09 25.30
N LYS A 64 -2.88 -14.29 23.98
CA LYS A 64 -1.81 -15.02 23.27
C LYS A 64 -0.43 -14.36 23.45
N LEU A 65 -0.37 -13.03 23.47
CA LEU A 65 0.86 -12.29 23.70
C LEU A 65 1.34 -12.33 25.16
N ALA A 66 0.42 -12.35 26.13
CA ALA A 66 0.77 -12.47 27.53
C ALA A 66 1.34 -13.87 27.86
N THR A 67 0.91 -14.90 27.14
CA THR A 67 1.36 -16.29 27.33
C THR A 67 2.51 -16.71 26.41
N GLU A 68 3.05 -15.80 25.59
CA GLU A 68 4.11 -16.15 24.66
C GLU A 68 5.42 -16.44 25.42
N THR A 69 6.19 -17.42 24.94
CA THR A 69 7.55 -17.67 25.47
C THR A 69 8.54 -16.65 24.91
N ASP A 70 9.69 -16.46 25.57
CA ASP A 70 10.71 -15.52 25.10
C ASP A 70 11.21 -15.83 23.68
N GLU A 71 11.36 -17.11 23.34
CA GLU A 71 11.72 -17.51 21.98
C GLU A 71 10.65 -17.14 20.95
N GLN A 72 9.37 -17.31 21.29
CA GLN A 72 8.26 -16.92 20.42
C GLN A 72 8.20 -15.40 20.27
N ARG A 73 8.45 -14.67 21.38
CA ARG A 73 8.52 -13.22 21.40
C ARG A 73 9.64 -12.70 20.50
N GLU A 74 10.84 -13.25 20.60
CA GLU A 74 11.96 -12.83 19.76
C GLU A 74 11.70 -13.13 18.29
N LYS A 75 11.16 -14.31 17.94
CA LYS A 75 10.75 -14.64 16.56
C LYS A 75 9.73 -13.65 16.03
N ARG A 76 8.71 -13.29 16.84
CA ARG A 76 7.68 -12.31 16.47
C ARG A 76 8.29 -10.92 16.26
N LEU A 77 9.17 -10.46 17.16
CA LEU A 77 9.82 -9.15 17.06
C LEU A 77 10.79 -9.07 15.88
N SER A 78 11.59 -10.11 15.66
CA SER A 78 12.45 -10.29 14.50
C SER A 78 11.66 -10.14 13.20
N TYR A 79 10.55 -10.87 13.05
CA TYR A 79 9.66 -10.75 11.89
C TYR A 79 9.18 -9.30 11.66
N TYR A 80 8.79 -8.59 12.73
CA TYR A 80 8.34 -7.21 12.61
C TYR A 80 9.46 -6.24 12.21
N ARG A 81 10.68 -6.43 12.72
CA ARG A 81 11.85 -5.63 12.32
C ARG A 81 12.14 -5.81 10.83
N GLU A 82 12.19 -7.04 10.34
CA GLU A 82 12.42 -7.34 8.93
C GLU A 82 11.28 -6.84 8.03
N ARG A 83 10.02 -7.03 8.45
CA ARG A 83 8.88 -6.52 7.70
C ARG A 83 8.91 -5.00 7.57
N ARG A 84 9.31 -4.28 8.62
CA ARG A 84 9.46 -2.83 8.58
C ARG A 84 10.57 -2.41 7.61
N LYS A 85 11.71 -3.10 7.62
CA LYS A 85 12.82 -2.88 6.68
C LYS A 85 12.37 -3.09 5.23
N TYR A 86 11.69 -4.20 4.95
CA TYR A 86 11.16 -4.50 3.62
C TYR A 86 10.22 -3.40 3.11
N LEU A 87 9.26 -2.97 3.93
CA LEU A 87 8.32 -1.91 3.54
C LEU A 87 9.01 -0.56 3.30
N LYS A 88 10.00 -0.21 4.14
CA LYS A 88 10.80 1.00 3.95
C LYS A 88 11.60 0.95 2.65
N ASN A 89 12.17 -0.21 2.33
CA ASN A 89 12.92 -0.40 1.10
C ASN A 89 12.02 -0.23 -0.13
N ILE A 90 10.81 -0.79 -0.11
CA ILE A 90 9.83 -0.57 -1.20
C ILE A 90 9.58 0.92 -1.41
N GLN A 91 9.29 1.66 -0.33
CA GLN A 91 9.03 3.10 -0.41
C GLN A 91 10.24 3.86 -1.01
N ASN A 92 11.45 3.52 -0.56
CA ASN A 92 12.67 4.14 -1.08
C ASN A 92 12.88 3.83 -2.57
N THR A 93 12.66 2.58 -3.01
CA THR A 93 12.79 2.21 -4.42
C THR A 93 11.75 2.90 -5.29
N THR A 94 10.50 3.01 -4.82
CA THR A 94 9.44 3.74 -5.55
C THR A 94 9.79 5.23 -5.65
N ALA A 95 10.32 5.84 -4.59
CA ALA A 95 10.74 7.23 -4.60
C ALA A 95 11.93 7.47 -5.56
N GLN A 96 12.90 6.55 -5.60
CA GLN A 96 14.03 6.62 -6.53
C GLN A 96 13.62 6.47 -7.99
N ASP A 97 12.69 5.56 -8.29
CA ASP A 97 12.15 5.37 -9.63
C ASP A 97 11.43 6.64 -10.12
N LEU A 98 10.55 7.21 -9.31
CA LEU A 98 9.85 8.47 -9.61
C LEU A 98 10.83 9.63 -9.86
N ASN A 99 11.87 9.75 -9.03
CA ASN A 99 12.89 10.79 -9.19
C ASN A 99 13.70 10.60 -10.47
N SER A 100 14.01 9.35 -10.83
CA SER A 100 14.70 9.02 -12.09
C SER A 100 13.84 9.34 -13.32
N GLN A 101 12.55 9.04 -13.27
CA GLN A 101 11.59 9.41 -14.32
C GLN A 101 11.50 10.93 -14.49
N GLN A 102 11.42 11.68 -13.39
CA GLN A 102 11.35 13.14 -13.42
C GLN A 102 12.62 13.76 -14.03
N LYS A 103 13.80 13.27 -13.66
CA LYS A 103 15.07 13.74 -14.24
C LYS A 103 15.18 13.46 -15.74
N ASN A 104 14.77 12.28 -16.19
CA ASN A 104 14.76 11.95 -17.62
C ASN A 104 13.81 12.84 -18.42
N LEU A 105 12.65 13.18 -17.87
CA LEU A 105 11.73 14.12 -18.50
C LEU A 105 12.35 15.52 -18.61
N GLN A 106 12.93 16.03 -17.53
CA GLN A 106 13.60 17.34 -17.53
C GLN A 106 14.76 17.40 -18.55
N GLN A 107 15.58 16.35 -18.61
CA GLN A 107 16.67 16.26 -19.59
C GLN A 107 16.12 16.29 -21.03
N LYS A 108 15.07 15.51 -21.31
CA LYS A 108 14.43 15.49 -22.63
C LYS A 108 13.91 16.87 -23.06
N TYR A 109 13.35 17.65 -22.14
CA TYR A 109 12.93 19.02 -22.42
C TYR A 109 14.12 19.95 -22.72
N GLN A 110 15.22 19.81 -21.99
CA GLN A 110 16.44 20.60 -22.23
C GLN A 110 17.10 20.26 -23.56
N ASP A 111 17.22 18.97 -23.88
CA ASP A 111 17.81 18.51 -25.15
C ASP A 111 16.97 18.95 -26.37
N SER A 112 15.63 18.98 -26.24
CA SER A 112 14.74 19.46 -27.31
C SER A 112 14.73 20.99 -27.52
N SER A 113 15.21 21.74 -26.52
CA SER A 113 15.25 23.21 -26.58
C SER A 113 16.53 23.76 -27.23
N ALA A 114 17.56 22.91 -27.42
CA ALA A 114 18.83 23.30 -28.00
C ALA A 114 18.80 23.36 -29.55
N ASP A 115 17.86 22.68 -30.20
CA ASP A 115 17.81 22.54 -31.67
C ASP A 115 16.97 23.62 -32.40
N ASN A 116 16.42 24.62 -31.70
CA ASN A 116 15.58 25.67 -32.31
C ASN A 116 16.24 27.07 -32.32
N ALA A 117 17.55 27.17 -32.13
CA ALA A 117 18.28 28.44 -32.09
C ALA A 117 19.12 28.69 -33.36
N GLU A 118 18.56 28.46 -34.55
CA GLU A 118 19.16 28.97 -35.79
C GLU A 118 18.07 29.58 -36.70
N GLY A 119 18.19 30.89 -36.92
CA GLY A 119 17.65 31.63 -38.08
C GLY A 119 16.17 32.02 -38.04
N ASP A 120 15.87 33.31 -37.92
CA ASP A 120 15.78 34.18 -39.10
C ASP A 120 15.51 35.65 -38.71
N GLY A 121 15.97 36.56 -39.58
CA GLY A 121 16.17 37.98 -39.29
C GLY A 121 14.95 38.91 -39.39
N ALA A 122 15.21 40.16 -39.02
CA ALA A 122 14.63 41.35 -39.64
C ALA A 122 15.52 42.55 -39.25
N GLU A 123 16.34 43.01 -40.20
CA GLU A 123 16.76 44.41 -40.20
C GLU A 123 15.58 45.23 -40.72
N ASP A 124 15.22 46.31 -40.03
CA ASP A 124 14.38 47.38 -40.56
C ASP A 124 14.87 48.71 -39.98
N ASP A 125 15.27 49.58 -40.91
CA ASP A 125 15.94 50.85 -40.78
C ASP A 125 14.92 51.99 -40.99
N GLY A 126 14.73 52.84 -39.98
CA GLY A 126 13.77 53.95 -40.09
C GLY A 126 13.94 55.01 -39.03
N THR A 127 14.54 56.12 -39.44
CA THR A 127 14.90 57.36 -38.74
C THR A 127 13.68 58.18 -38.25
N GLU A 128 13.96 59.15 -37.36
CA GLU A 128 13.22 60.38 -36.99
C GLU A 128 12.49 60.34 -35.63
N ASP A 129 13.06 60.93 -34.58
CA ASP A 129 13.06 62.36 -34.19
C ASP A 129 11.68 62.85 -33.70
N GLY A 130 11.61 63.18 -32.41
CA GLY A 130 10.35 63.47 -31.73
C GLY A 130 10.56 63.79 -30.25
N ALA A 131 10.81 65.06 -30.01
CA ALA A 131 11.14 65.69 -28.74
C ALA A 131 10.09 65.55 -27.60
N ASP A 132 10.62 65.49 -26.38
CA ASP A 132 10.37 66.41 -25.26
C ASP A 132 9.06 66.38 -24.44
N THR A 133 9.27 66.54 -23.12
CA THR A 133 8.35 66.89 -22.02
C THR A 133 7.25 65.86 -21.71
N HIS A 134 6.78 65.61 -20.49
CA HIS A 134 6.87 66.22 -19.18
C HIS A 134 6.13 65.25 -18.21
N THR A 135 6.53 65.26 -16.94
CA THR A 135 5.72 65.32 -15.70
C THR A 135 4.29 64.72 -15.75
N ASP A 136 3.76 63.98 -14.77
CA ASP A 136 3.80 64.18 -13.33
C ASP A 136 2.89 63.12 -12.69
N ALA A 137 3.15 62.88 -11.40
CA ALA A 137 2.24 62.51 -10.33
C ALA A 137 0.98 61.67 -10.57
N GLY A 138 0.81 60.71 -9.67
CA GLY A 138 -0.53 60.27 -9.26
C GLY A 138 -0.49 58.92 -8.55
N VAL A 139 -0.20 58.88 -7.24
CA VAL A 139 -1.24 58.88 -6.17
C VAL A 139 -1.95 57.51 -6.17
N LEU A 140 -1.56 56.57 -5.30
CA LEU A 140 -1.89 56.43 -3.87
C LEU A 140 -3.05 55.45 -3.66
N VAL A 141 -2.74 54.50 -2.76
CA VAL A 141 -3.59 53.54 -2.00
C VAL A 141 -4.06 52.31 -2.75
#